data_AF-A0A836AHM6-F1
#
_entry.id   AF-A0A836AHM6-F1
#
_cell.length_a   1.000
_cell.length_b   1.000
_cell.length_c   1.000
_cell.angle_alpha   90.00
_cell.angle_beta   90.00
_cell.angle_gamma   90.00
#
_symmetry.space_group_name_H-M   'P 1'
#
loop_
_entity.id
_entity.type
_entity.pdbx_description
1 polymer ?
#
loop_
_entity_poly.entity_id
_entity_poly.type
_entity_poly.pdbx_seq_one_letter_code
_entity_poly.pdbx_strand_id
1 'polypeptide(L)'
;MEGVLYKWTNYLSDNAYGKTLRQHHGWVVRGVFALALRAAPSYEDFVAALTIKEGDHQKAAFSVGMQRDLSLYLPAMEKQLAILDTLYEVHGLESDEVV
;
A
#
# COMPACT_ATOMS: atom_id res chain seq x y z
N MET A 1 -5.20 -12.42 18.62
CA MET A 1 -5.62 -12.10 17.24
C MET A 1 -5.99 -10.62 17.08
N GLU A 2 -6.77 -10.01 17.98
CA GLU A 2 -7.19 -8.59 17.88
C GLU A 2 -6.03 -7.57 17.76
N GLY A 3 -4.92 -7.77 18.47
CA GLY A 3 -3.77 -6.85 18.42
C GLY A 3 -2.99 -6.82 17.09
N VAL A 4 -3.00 -7.92 16.33
CA VAL A 4 -2.31 -8.00 15.02
C VAL A 4 -3.16 -7.35 13.93
N LEU A 5 -4.46 -7.59 13.95
CA LEU A 5 -5.42 -6.98 13.02
C LEU A 5 -5.47 -5.45 13.21
N TYR A 6 -5.48 -4.97 14.46
CA TYR A 6 -5.45 -3.53 14.77
C TYR A 6 -4.17 -2.86 14.26
N LYS A 7 -3.02 -3.53 14.37
CA LYS A 7 -1.75 -3.01 13.85
C LYS A 7 -1.71 -2.97 12.32
N TRP A 8 -2.31 -3.96 11.66
CA TRP A 8 -2.41 -4.05 10.20
C TRP A 8 -3.25 -2.91 9.60
N THR A 9 -4.48 -2.73 10.09
CA THR A 9 -5.38 -1.69 9.57
C THR A 9 -4.89 -0.28 9.89
N ASN A 10 -4.27 -0.06 11.05
CA ASN A 10 -3.62 1.22 11.35
C ASN A 10 -2.44 1.52 10.43
N TYR A 11 -1.68 0.51 10.01
CA TYR A 11 -0.60 0.71 9.04
C TYR A 11 -1.14 1.17 7.68
N LEU A 12 -2.26 0.59 7.22
CA LEU A 12 -2.91 0.99 5.97
C LEU A 12 -3.47 2.42 6.05
N SER A 13 -4.14 2.78 7.16
CA SER A 13 -4.76 4.09 7.37
C SER A 13 -3.74 5.22 7.55
N ASP A 14 -2.86 5.08 8.53
CA ASP A 14 -2.12 6.23 9.07
C ASP A 14 -0.73 6.35 8.44
N ASN A 15 -0.15 5.23 7.98
CA ASN A 15 1.14 5.22 7.31
C ASN A 15 0.96 5.35 5.80
N ALA A 16 0.43 4.33 5.13
CA ALA A 16 0.41 4.31 3.67
C ALA A 16 -0.51 5.41 3.11
N TYR A 17 -1.81 5.35 3.43
CA TYR A 17 -2.77 6.34 2.94
C TYR A 17 -2.51 7.74 3.48
N GLY A 18 -2.24 7.84 4.80
CA GLY A 18 -1.96 9.10 5.47
C GLY A 18 -0.81 9.90 4.88
N LYS A 19 0.25 9.24 4.40
CA LYS A 19 1.45 9.87 3.82
C LYS A 19 1.41 10.04 2.31
N THR A 20 0.39 9.52 1.62
CA THR A 20 0.30 9.55 0.16
C THR A 20 -0.99 10.23 -0.29
N LEU A 21 -2.07 9.48 -0.47
CA LEU A 21 -3.28 9.95 -1.13
C LEU A 21 -4.15 10.87 -0.27
N ARG A 22 -4.04 10.82 1.07
CA ARG A 22 -4.94 11.56 1.96
C ARG A 22 -4.97 13.07 1.69
N GLN A 23 -3.82 13.65 1.34
CA GLN A 23 -3.71 15.09 1.06
C GLN A 23 -4.47 15.50 -0.21
N HIS A 24 -4.61 14.60 -1.18
CA HIS A 24 -5.30 14.82 -2.45
C HIS A 24 -6.78 14.46 -2.43
N HIS A 25 -7.28 13.89 -1.32
CA HIS A 25 -8.67 13.47 -1.17
C HIS A 25 -9.46 14.41 -0.24
N GLY A 26 -10.62 14.84 -0.69
CA GLY A 26 -11.62 15.60 0.04
C GLY A 26 -12.40 14.73 1.02
N TRP A 27 -13.35 15.34 1.75
CA TRP A 27 -14.03 14.68 2.85
C TRP A 27 -14.83 13.44 2.41
N VAL A 28 -15.45 13.48 1.22
CA VAL A 28 -16.23 12.36 0.68
C VAL A 28 -15.33 11.18 0.37
N VAL A 29 -14.24 11.40 -0.38
CA VAL A 29 -13.33 10.33 -0.78
C VAL A 29 -12.60 9.74 0.43
N ARG A 30 -12.23 10.56 1.43
CA ARG A 30 -11.72 10.06 2.72
C ARG A 30 -12.73 9.13 3.43
N GLY A 31 -14.02 9.45 3.35
CA GLY A 31 -15.10 8.58 3.87
C GLY A 31 -15.21 7.25 3.12
N VAL A 32 -15.11 7.28 1.78
CA VAL A 32 -15.08 6.07 0.95
C VAL A 32 -13.87 5.21 1.28
N PHE A 33 -12.68 5.80 1.44
CA PHE A 33 -11.49 5.07 1.87
C PHE A 33 -11.68 4.41 3.24
N ALA A 34 -12.30 5.10 4.20
CA ALA A 34 -12.59 4.52 5.52
C ALA A 34 -13.55 3.31 5.44
N LEU A 35 -14.47 3.29 4.48
CA LEU A 35 -15.31 2.11 4.21
C LEU A 35 -14.48 0.98 3.59
N ALA A 36 -13.62 1.28 2.62
CA ALA A 36 -12.72 0.29 2.02
C ALA A 36 -11.79 -0.35 3.07
N LEU A 37 -11.26 0.44 4.02
CA LEU A 37 -10.42 -0.06 5.10
C LEU A 37 -11.14 -1.06 6.01
N ARG A 38 -12.45 -0.87 6.27
CA ARG A 38 -13.26 -1.83 7.03
C ARG A 38 -13.47 -3.16 6.30
N ALA A 39 -13.36 -3.14 4.98
CA ALA A 39 -13.40 -4.31 4.13
C ALA A 39 -11.99 -4.87 3.83
N ALA A 40 -10.93 -4.33 4.43
CA ALA A 40 -9.58 -4.83 4.23
C ALA A 40 -9.49 -6.29 4.70
N PRO A 41 -8.78 -7.15 3.95
CA PRO A 41 -8.60 -8.55 4.34
C PRO A 41 -7.80 -8.65 5.64
N SER A 42 -7.93 -9.80 6.31
CA SER A 42 -6.98 -10.16 7.35
C SER A 42 -5.56 -10.25 6.76
N TYR A 43 -4.53 -10.16 7.60
CA TYR A 43 -3.16 -10.32 7.11
C TYR A 43 -2.93 -11.69 6.46
N GLU A 44 -3.55 -12.75 7.02
CA GLU A 44 -3.45 -14.11 6.51
C GLU A 44 -4.09 -14.24 5.11
N ASP A 45 -5.31 -13.73 4.94
CA ASP A 45 -5.99 -13.73 3.63
C ASP A 45 -5.22 -12.89 2.60
N PHE A 46 -4.63 -11.77 3.03
CA PHE A 46 -3.80 -10.93 2.18
C PHE A 46 -2.58 -11.70 1.67
N VAL A 47 -1.80 -12.34 2.54
CA VAL A 47 -0.62 -13.10 2.10
C VAL A 47 -0.98 -14.35 1.30
N ALA A 48 -2.12 -14.98 1.60
CA ALA A 48 -2.63 -16.10 0.82
C ALA A 48 -2.92 -15.69 -0.63
N ALA A 49 -3.51 -14.51 -0.84
CA ALA A 49 -3.80 -13.97 -2.17
C ALA A 49 -2.54 -13.62 -2.99
N LEU A 50 -1.38 -13.48 -2.35
CA LEU A 50 -0.10 -13.20 -3.03
C LEU A 50 0.63 -14.48 -3.48
N THR A 51 0.11 -15.66 -3.16
CA THR A 51 0.76 -16.92 -3.52
C THR A 51 0.52 -17.31 -4.98
N ILE A 52 1.51 -17.96 -5.60
CA ILE A 52 1.34 -18.56 -6.93
C ILE A 52 0.58 -19.89 -6.80
N LYS A 53 0.89 -20.66 -5.75
CA LYS A 53 0.22 -21.93 -5.44
C LYS A 53 -0.42 -21.84 -4.07
N GLU A 54 -1.68 -22.28 -4.00
CA GLU A 54 -2.45 -22.31 -2.77
C GLU A 54 -1.68 -23.00 -1.63
N GLY A 55 -1.72 -22.39 -0.45
CA GLY A 55 -1.02 -22.86 0.75
C GLY A 55 0.47 -22.48 0.84
N ASP A 56 1.06 -21.86 -0.18
CA ASP A 56 2.48 -21.46 -0.12
C ASP A 56 2.76 -20.45 1.01
N HIS A 57 1.80 -19.61 1.37
CA HIS A 57 1.93 -18.62 2.44
C HIS A 57 2.22 -19.24 3.82
N GLN A 58 1.92 -20.53 4.00
CA GLN A 58 2.22 -21.28 5.23
C GLN A 58 3.66 -21.81 5.26
N LYS A 59 4.39 -21.74 4.15
CA LYS A 59 5.77 -22.24 4.04
C LYS A 59 6.75 -21.14 4.40
N ALA A 60 7.77 -21.47 5.19
CA ALA A 60 8.84 -20.53 5.54
C ALA A 60 9.54 -19.91 4.30
N ALA A 61 9.62 -20.67 3.20
CA ALA A 61 10.19 -20.20 1.93
C ALA A 61 9.41 -19.02 1.31
N PHE A 62 8.10 -18.89 1.59
CA PHE A 62 7.30 -17.78 1.07
C PHE A 62 7.74 -16.45 1.65
N SER A 63 7.92 -16.34 2.97
CA SER A 63 8.35 -15.10 3.61
C SER A 63 9.74 -14.65 3.11
N VAL A 64 10.65 -15.61 2.88
CA VAL A 64 11.97 -15.32 2.29
C VAL A 64 11.85 -14.85 0.84
N GLY A 65 11.00 -15.51 0.04
CA GLY A 65 10.71 -15.10 -1.34
C GLY A 65 10.09 -13.71 -1.41
N MET A 66 9.07 -13.44 -0.59
CA MET A 66 8.44 -12.14 -0.47
C MET A 66 9.44 -11.03 -0.13
N GLN A 67 10.33 -11.26 0.84
CA GLN A 67 11.35 -10.28 1.19
C GLN A 67 12.31 -10.03 0.02
N ARG A 68 12.79 -11.08 -0.65
CA ARG A 68 13.66 -10.97 -1.82
C ARG A 68 12.98 -10.17 -2.93
N ASP A 69 11.73 -10.50 -3.25
CA ASP A 69 11.01 -9.93 -4.37
C ASP A 69 10.65 -8.47 -4.09
N LEU A 70 10.20 -8.13 -2.87
CA LEU A 70 9.95 -6.75 -2.46
C LEU A 70 11.23 -5.91 -2.39
N SER A 71 12.37 -6.50 -2.01
CA SER A 71 13.66 -5.80 -2.00
C SER A 71 14.14 -5.40 -3.39
N LEU A 72 13.62 -6.03 -4.45
CA LEU A 72 13.87 -5.64 -5.84
C LEU A 72 12.79 -4.70 -6.36
N TYR A 73 11.53 -5.01 -6.07
CA TYR A 73 10.37 -4.30 -6.61
C TYR A 73 10.26 -2.86 -6.08
N LEU A 74 10.40 -2.66 -4.77
CA LEU A 74 10.19 -1.34 -4.15
C LEU A 74 11.24 -0.30 -4.60
N PRO A 75 12.56 -0.58 -4.59
CA PRO A 75 13.54 0.41 -5.08
C PRO A 75 13.40 0.69 -6.58
N ALA A 76 13.00 -0.31 -7.36
CA ALA A 76 12.76 -0.13 -8.80
C ALA A 76 11.55 0.78 -9.06
N MET A 77 10.49 0.65 -8.26
CA MET A 77 9.32 1.55 -8.30
C MET A 77 9.69 2.95 -7.82
N GLU A 78 10.39 3.06 -6.69
CA GLU A 78 10.83 4.35 -6.12
C GLU A 78 11.66 5.16 -7.13
N LYS A 79 12.56 4.50 -7.87
CA LYS A 79 13.32 5.14 -8.95
C LYS A 79 12.41 5.70 -10.04
N GLN A 80 11.36 4.99 -10.42
CA GLN A 80 10.43 5.44 -11.46
C GLN A 80 9.56 6.60 -10.96
N LEU A 81 9.07 6.52 -9.73
CA LEU A 81 8.30 7.59 -9.09
C LEU A 81 9.13 8.87 -8.99
N ALA A 82 10.38 8.80 -8.53
CA ALA A 82 11.25 9.97 -8.45
C ALA A 82 11.48 10.65 -9.82
N ILE A 83 11.55 9.88 -10.91
CA ILE A 83 11.65 10.43 -12.26
C ILE A 83 10.36 11.17 -12.65
N LEU A 84 9.20 10.60 -12.33
CA LEU A 84 7.90 11.21 -12.61
C LEU A 84 7.69 12.47 -11.75
N ASP A 85 7.99 12.42 -10.46
CA ASP A 85 7.89 13.57 -9.56
C ASP A 85 8.77 14.72 -10.10
N THR A 86 10.01 14.43 -10.48
CA THR A 86 10.91 15.43 -11.09
C THR A 86 10.32 16.00 -12.38
N LEU A 87 9.73 15.17 -13.24
CA LEU A 87 9.09 15.60 -14.48
C LEU A 87 7.93 16.56 -14.18
N TYR A 88 7.06 16.21 -13.24
CA TYR A 88 5.89 16.99 -12.91
C TYR A 88 6.27 18.32 -12.25
N GLU A 89 7.24 18.31 -11.34
CA GLU A 89 7.77 19.52 -10.70
C GLU A 89 8.41 20.48 -11.70
N VAL A 90 9.32 19.99 -12.55
CA VAL A 90 10.05 20.82 -13.53
C VAL A 90 9.12 21.45 -14.56
N HIS A 91 8.03 20.76 -14.91
CA HIS A 91 7.06 21.23 -15.89
C HIS A 91 5.83 21.93 -15.29
N GLY A 92 5.76 22.07 -13.95
CA GLY A 92 4.63 22.71 -13.27
C GLY A 92 3.31 21.98 -13.49
N LEU A 93 3.35 20.64 -13.51
CA LEU A 93 2.19 19.77 -13.73
C LEU A 93 1.58 19.23 -12.43
N GLU A 94 2.21 19.49 -11.29
CA GLU A 94 1.64 19.19 -9.98
C GLU A 94 0.38 20.03 -9.74
N SER A 95 -0.75 19.37 -9.50
CA SER A 95 -2.04 20.01 -9.27
C SER A 95 -2.36 20.03 -7.78
N ASP A 96 -2.81 21.19 -7.29
CA ASP A 96 -3.34 21.36 -5.94
C ASP A 96 -4.83 20.98 -5.83
N GLU A 97 -5.46 20.54 -6.91
CA GLU A 97 -6.87 20.13 -6.90
C GLU A 97 -7.09 18.87 -6.07
N VAL A 98 -8.17 18.88 -5.28
CA VAL A 98 -8.54 17.82 -4.35
C VAL A 98 -9.85 17.18 -4.82
N VAL A 99 -9.92 15.84 -4.78
CA VAL A 99 -11.10 15.05 -5.21
C VAL A 99 -11.88 14.43 -4.05
#